data_AF-A0A2Z3HH84-F1
#
_entry.id   AF-A0A2Z3HH84-F1
#
_cell.length_a   1.000
_cell.length_b   1.000
_cell.length_c   1.000
_cell.angle_alpha   90.00
_cell.angle_beta   90.00
_cell.angle_gamma   90.00
#
_symmetry.space_group_name_H-M   'P 1'
#
loop_
_entity.id
_entity.type
_entity.pdbx_description
1 polymer ?
#
loop_
_entity_poly.entity_id
_entity_poly.type
_entity_poly.pdbx_seq_one_letter_code
_entity_poly.pdbx_strand_id
1 'polypeptide(L)' 'MDAPNTRPVEGIDYYVENGKWVFTAAYHRKRGHCCKSGCRHCPFGNAPSDRTAEEAQRPAQPKS' A
#
# COMPACT_ATOMS: atom_id res chain seq x y z
N MET A 1 27.31 -13.49 4.07
CA MET A 1 27.68 -12.06 4.03
C MET A 1 26.41 -11.28 4.31
N ASP A 2 26.39 -10.62 5.47
CA ASP A 2 25.42 -9.68 6.03
C ASP A 2 24.13 -9.42 5.25
N ALA A 3 23.01 -9.89 5.80
CA ALA A 3 21.72 -9.26 5.54
C ALA A 3 21.80 -7.84 6.12
N PRO A 4 21.80 -6.77 5.32
CA PRO A 4 21.94 -5.44 5.88
C PRO A 4 20.70 -5.18 6.74
N ASN A 5 20.93 -4.93 8.03
CA ASN A 5 19.99 -4.36 8.99
C ASN A 5 19.49 -3.02 8.43
N THR A 6 18.62 -3.08 7.44
CA THR A 6 18.16 -1.92 6.68
C THR A 6 17.03 -1.31 7.48
N ARG A 7 17.42 -0.60 8.54
CA ARG A 7 16.52 0.26 9.30
C ARG A 7 15.88 1.22 8.31
N PRO A 8 14.54 1.35 8.33
CA PRO A 8 13.87 2.30 7.46
C PRO A 8 14.34 3.71 7.79
N VAL A 9 14.61 4.50 6.75
CA VAL A 9 15.08 5.89 6.86
C VAL A 9 13.91 6.85 6.67
N GLU A 10 13.73 7.79 7.60
CA GLU A 10 12.71 8.84 7.50
C GLU A 10 12.99 9.76 6.29
N GLY A 11 11.94 10.12 5.54
CA GLY A 11 12.01 10.89 4.30
C GLY A 11 12.33 10.06 3.04
N ILE A 12 12.79 8.81 3.20
CA ILE A 12 13.09 7.90 2.07
C ILE A 12 12.15 6.70 2.10
N ASP A 13 12.20 5.92 3.17
CA ASP A 13 11.45 4.67 3.34
C ASP A 13 10.07 4.92 3.95
N TYR A 14 9.95 5.91 4.84
CA TYR A 14 8.69 6.33 5.42
C TYR A 14 8.75 7.81 5.79
N TYR A 15 7.59 8.41 6.00
CA TYR A 15 7.46 9.73 6.59
C TYR A 15 6.29 9.73 7.57
N VAL A 16 6.33 10.64 8.54
CA VAL A 16 5.25 10.80 9.51
C VAL A 16 4.36 11.94 9.04
N GLU A 17 3.12 11.63 8.73
CA GLU A 17 2.11 12.62 8.36
C GLU A 17 0.96 12.53 9.36
N ASN A 18 0.69 13.64 10.06
CA ASN A 18 -0.40 13.74 11.02
C ASN A 18 -0.34 12.66 12.14
N GLY A 19 0.87 12.32 12.58
CA GLY A 19 1.13 11.27 13.59
C GLY A 19 0.99 9.84 13.06
N LYS A 20 0.79 9.64 11.76
CA LYS A 20 0.69 8.33 11.12
C LYS A 20 1.96 8.04 10.31
N TRP A 21 2.43 6.81 10.40
CA TRP A 21 3.60 6.33 9.66
C TRP A 21 3.19 5.95 8.25
N VAL A 22 3.65 6.70 7.26
CA VAL A 22 3.36 6.46 5.84
C VAL A 22 4.60 5.87 5.18
N PHE A 23 4.55 4.57 4.88
CA PHE A 23 5.63 3.89 4.16
C PHE A 23 5.56 4.18 2.66
N THR A 24 6.73 4.42 2.07
CA THR A 24 6.87 4.74 0.64
C THR A 24 7.11 3.46 -0.19
N ALA A 25 7.07 3.61 -1.51
CA ALA A 25 7.43 2.53 -2.43
C ALA A 25 8.89 2.05 -2.28
N ALA A 26 9.80 2.91 -1.79
CA ALA A 26 11.20 2.57 -1.57
C ALA A 26 11.37 1.51 -0.48
N TYR A 27 10.65 1.66 0.63
CA TYR A 27 10.62 0.67 1.70
C TYR A 27 10.12 -0.69 1.21
N HIS A 28 9.03 -0.69 0.44
CA HIS A 28 8.48 -1.92 -0.13
C HIS A 28 9.42 -2.57 -1.15
N ARG A 29 10.19 -1.78 -1.92
CA ARG A 29 11.20 -2.29 -2.85
C ARG A 29 12.39 -2.90 -2.11
N LYS A 30 12.89 -2.27 -1.04
CA LYS A 30 13.96 -2.82 -0.18
C LYS A 30 13.56 -4.13 0.50
N ARG A 31 12.28 -4.25 0.87
CA ARG A 31 11.73 -5.50 1.43
C ARG A 31 11.79 -6.67 0.45
N GLY A 32 11.81 -6.39 -0.85
CA GLY A 32 11.93 -7.41 -1.90
C GLY A 32 10.70 -8.30 -2.09
N HIS A 33 9.63 -8.15 -1.30
CA HIS A 33 8.42 -8.97 -1.44
C HIS A 33 7.12 -8.20 -1.17
N CYS A 34 6.06 -8.56 -1.90
CA CYS A 34 4.72 -8.01 -1.71
C CYS A 34 4.09 -8.54 -0.42
N CYS A 35 3.53 -7.66 0.41
CA CYS A 35 2.78 -8.01 1.62
C CYS A 35 1.31 -8.38 1.35
N LYS A 36 0.80 -8.13 0.13
CA LYS A 36 -0.62 -8.28 -0.26
C LYS A 36 -1.62 -7.49 0.60
N SER A 37 -1.16 -6.51 1.38
CA SER A 37 -1.99 -5.76 2.34
C SER A 37 -2.79 -4.59 1.75
N GLY A 38 -2.84 -4.40 0.42
CA GLY A 38 -3.60 -3.29 -0.17
C GLY A 38 -2.88 -1.93 -0.19
N CYS A 39 -1.55 -1.89 -0.04
CA CYS A 39 -0.82 -0.63 0.10
C CYS A 39 -0.90 0.24 -1.17
N ARG A 40 -1.25 1.52 -1.00
CA ARG A 40 -1.43 2.49 -2.09
C ARG A 40 -0.15 2.78 -2.89
N HIS A 41 1.02 2.62 -2.26
CA HIS A 41 2.34 2.80 -2.88
C HIS A 41 3.06 1.47 -3.16
N CYS A 42 2.30 0.38 -3.33
CA CYS A 42 2.90 -0.92 -3.60
C CYS A 42 3.54 -0.93 -5.01
N PRO A 43 4.88 -1.13 -5.11
CA PRO A 43 5.55 -1.20 -6.40
C PRO A 43 5.17 -2.45 -7.20
N PHE A 44 4.62 -3.48 -6.53
CA PHE A 44 4.20 -4.74 -7.14
C PHE A 44 2.75 -4.74 -7.67
N GLY A 45 2.10 -3.57 -7.75
CA GLY A 45 0.78 -3.46 -8.38
C GLY A 45 -0.36 -4.04 -7.56
N ASN A 46 -0.52 -3.60 -6.31
CA ASN A 46 -1.72 -3.89 -5.52
C ASN A 46 -2.64 -2.67 -5.41
N ALA A 47 -2.77 -1.92 -6.51
CA ALA A 47 -3.84 -0.95 -6.65
C ALA A 47 -5.16 -1.72 -6.67
N PRO A 48 -6.19 -1.28 -5.93
CA PRO A 48 -7.54 -1.82 -6.06
C PRO A 48 -8.15 -1.36 -7.39
N SER A 49 -7.54 -1.68 -8.53
CA SER A 49 -8.16 -1.43 -9.83
C SER A 49 -9.33 -2.37 -10.10
N ASP A 50 -9.47 -3.43 -9.30
CA ASP A 50 -10.46 -4.48 -9.51
C ASP A 50 -11.58 -4.51 -8.46
N ARG A 51 -11.52 -3.68 -7.40
CA ARG A 51 -12.56 -3.64 -6.35
C ARG A 51 -13.50 -2.45 -6.42
N THR A 52 -13.37 -1.60 -7.44
CA THR A 52 -14.31 -0.49 -7.69
C THR A 52 -14.61 -0.35 -9.17
N ALA A 53 -14.96 -1.47 -9.81
CA ALA A 53 -15.69 -1.45 -11.07
C ALA A 53 -17.09 -2.04 -10.91
N GLU A 54 -17.27 -3.08 -10.08
CA GLU A 54 -18.57 -3.76 -9.99
C GLU A 54 -19.51 -3.20 -8.89
N GLU A 55 -18.99 -2.72 -7.76
CA GLU A 55 -19.88 -2.30 -6.66
C GLU A 55 -20.43 -0.86 -6.78
N ALA A 56 -19.79 0.01 -7.57
CA ALA A 56 -20.31 1.37 -7.84
C ALA A 56 -21.42 1.41 -8.91
N GLN A 57 -21.69 0.28 -9.59
CA GLN A 57 -22.73 0.17 -10.63
C GLN A 57 -23.97 -0.60 -10.16
N ARG A 58 -24.06 -1.00 -8.89
CA ARG A 58 -25.31 -1.56 -8.36
C ARG A 58 -26.29 -0.42 -8.09
N PRO A 59 -27.38 -0.27 -8.85
CA PRO A 59 -28.43 0.67 -8.47
C PRO A 59 -28.94 0.27 -7.08
N ALA A 60 -29.19 1.27 -6.23
CA ALA A 60 -29.79 1.07 -4.92
C ALA A 60 -31.11 0.31 -5.10
N GLN A 61 -31.14 -0.96 -4.70
CA GLN A 61 -32.35 -1.76 -4.70
C GLN A 61 -33.33 -1.12 -3.69
N PRO A 62 -34.54 -0.67 -4.09
CA PRO A 62 -35.54 -0.26 -3.12
C PRO A 62 -35.99 -1.49 -2.34
N LYS A 63 -35.82 -1.48 -1.02
CA LYS A 63 -36.42 -2.49 -0.15
C LYS A 63 -37.93 -2.20 -0.08
N SER A 64 -38.75 -3.09 -0.65
CA SER A 64 -40.21 -3.13 -0.44
C SER A 64 -40.58 -3.52 0.98
#